data_AF-A0A975GE29-F1
#
_entry.id   AF-A0A975GE29-F1
#
_cell.length_a   1.000
_cell.length_b   1.000
_cell.length_c   1.000
_cell.angle_alpha   90.00
_cell.angle_beta   90.00
_cell.angle_gamma   90.00
#
_symmetry.space_group_name_H-M   'P 1'
#
loop_
_entity.id
_entity.type
_entity.pdbx_description
1 polymer ?
#
loop_
_entity_poly.entity_id
_entity_poly.type
_entity_poly.pdbx_seq_one_letter_code
_entity_poly.pdbx_strand_id
1 'polypeptide(L)'
;MRKLILSILSLSIVMFSNSFAETNFLPYNPKDSVGAKAFTKIDPATVKVEMKTGLEGIKVNTYLTGAHVSVKAAEEKLKAAGFEIVANYKSVKKGTTIVFTNDALKAEAAKPMRANAAVLRLFVDDKDKMISFTNPVYFGKAFMQEEYDHSVFNGALVSINSAFPGLKPSKDVWDFDGLADYHFMISMPYYKDVDTLDQGPNAELLEKARKYKKGKQLVFELKLSDTSTLLGYALGKRTSKFVKKVGRANAAILPWCVTIEDNKATALSAKYYIAISYPLLDMNGFMGIMTVPGAVVKDLEKIFK
;
A
#
# COMPACT_ATOMS: atom_id res chain seq x y z
N MET A 1 -62.38 7.27 34.13
CA MET A 1 -62.71 7.88 35.45
C MET A 1 -62.22 6.94 36.55
N ARG A 2 -61.35 7.45 37.46
CA ARG A 2 -60.98 6.94 38.81
C ARG A 2 -60.26 5.57 38.89
N LYS A 3 -59.33 5.27 39.80
CA LYS A 3 -58.45 5.89 40.82
C LYS A 3 -57.56 4.69 41.27
N LEU A 4 -56.22 4.73 41.28
CA LEU A 4 -55.30 5.18 42.35
C LEU A 4 -55.39 4.40 43.71
N ILE A 5 -54.23 3.87 44.18
CA ILE A 5 -53.61 3.97 45.55
C ILE A 5 -53.21 2.67 46.33
N LEU A 6 -51.88 2.62 46.65
CA LEU A 6 -51.07 2.18 47.82
C LEU A 6 -51.28 0.81 48.53
N SER A 7 -50.25 -0.03 48.70
CA SER A 7 -49.09 -0.10 49.66
C SER A 7 -49.36 -1.16 50.76
N ILE A 8 -48.40 -1.99 51.23
CA ILE A 8 -47.34 -1.70 52.21
C ILE A 8 -46.26 -2.82 52.20
N LEU A 9 -45.03 -2.39 52.50
CA LEU A 9 -43.79 -3.10 52.89
C LEU A 9 -43.91 -4.31 53.84
N SER A 10 -43.03 -5.31 53.66
CA SER A 10 -42.35 -5.95 54.80
C SER A 10 -40.98 -6.51 54.43
N LEU A 11 -40.01 -6.06 55.23
CA LEU A 11 -38.57 -6.28 55.27
C LEU A 11 -38.22 -7.71 55.75
N SER A 12 -37.17 -8.34 55.21
CA SER A 12 -36.23 -9.17 55.98
C SER A 12 -35.01 -9.55 55.13
N ILE A 13 -33.87 -9.03 55.58
CA ILE A 13 -32.51 -9.20 55.08
C ILE A 13 -31.95 -10.50 55.69
N VAL A 14 -31.30 -11.34 54.88
CA VAL A 14 -30.45 -12.44 55.37
C VAL A 14 -28.99 -12.09 55.06
N MET A 15 -28.22 -11.93 56.14
CA MET A 15 -26.78 -11.73 56.22
C MET A 15 -26.07 -13.07 56.48
N PHE A 16 -24.90 -13.29 55.87
CA PHE A 16 -23.74 -14.08 56.35
C PHE A 16 -22.63 -13.94 55.27
N SER A 17 -21.75 -12.94 55.32
CA SER A 17 -20.49 -12.75 56.09
C SER A 17 -19.28 -13.60 55.65
N ASN A 18 -18.29 -12.93 55.05
CA ASN A 18 -16.83 -13.04 55.36
C ASN A 18 -16.09 -11.97 54.54
N SER A 19 -15.74 -10.84 55.16
CA SER A 19 -14.43 -10.53 55.75
C SER A 19 -13.36 -10.13 54.72
N PHE A 20 -13.34 -8.85 54.36
CA PHE A 20 -12.16 -8.16 53.83
C PHE A 20 -11.43 -7.51 55.01
N ALA A 21 -10.18 -7.92 55.24
CA ALA A 21 -9.28 -7.29 56.20
C ALA A 21 -8.39 -6.24 55.48
N GLU A 22 -8.07 -5.20 56.23
CA GLU A 22 -7.38 -3.98 55.85
C GLU A 22 -5.86 -4.12 55.61
N THR A 23 -5.32 -3.06 54.99
CA THR A 23 -3.97 -2.48 55.14
C THR A 23 -2.75 -3.13 54.48
N ASN A 24 -2.21 -2.42 53.48
CA ASN A 24 -0.79 -2.05 53.38
C ASN A 24 -0.63 -0.85 52.44
N PHE A 25 -1.05 0.33 52.91
CA PHE A 25 -0.53 1.60 52.40
C PHE A 25 0.78 1.87 53.14
N LEU A 26 1.88 1.98 52.40
CA LEU A 26 3.14 2.48 52.95
C LEU A 26 2.95 3.95 53.37
N PRO A 27 3.41 4.37 54.56
CA PRO A 27 3.23 5.73 55.03
C PRO A 27 4.07 6.73 54.22
N TYR A 28 3.42 7.81 53.78
CA TYR A 28 4.06 9.00 53.23
C TYR A 28 5.01 9.60 54.26
N ASN A 29 6.31 9.69 53.92
CA ASN A 29 7.34 10.31 54.74
C ASN A 29 7.60 11.76 54.27
N PRO A 30 7.26 12.79 55.07
CA PRO A 30 7.43 14.19 54.69
C PRO A 30 8.89 14.69 54.73
N LYS A 31 9.89 13.78 54.74
CA LYS A 31 11.33 14.12 54.62
C LYS A 31 11.94 13.85 53.23
N ASP A 32 11.15 13.38 52.27
CA ASP A 32 11.63 13.15 50.90
C ASP A 32 11.38 14.35 49.95
N SER A 33 11.02 15.52 50.51
CA SER A 33 11.01 16.78 49.78
C SER A 33 12.45 17.29 49.60
N VAL A 34 13.16 16.71 48.63
CA VAL A 34 14.42 17.25 48.12
C VAL A 34 14.33 17.38 46.60
N GLY A 35 14.33 18.63 46.14
CA GLY A 35 14.83 18.96 44.81
C GLY A 35 13.77 19.14 43.72
N ALA A 36 13.06 20.27 43.79
CA ALA A 36 12.68 20.97 42.56
C ALA A 36 13.96 21.32 41.78
N LYS A 37 14.43 20.43 40.89
CA LYS A 37 15.40 20.67 39.81
C LYS A 37 15.66 19.38 39.02
N ALA A 38 14.72 19.06 38.13
CA ALA A 38 14.99 18.28 36.91
C ALA A 38 13.81 18.40 35.92
N PHE A 39 13.30 19.62 35.69
CA PHE A 39 12.63 19.92 34.43
C PHE A 39 13.71 20.18 33.38
N THR A 40 14.37 19.11 32.95
CA THR A 40 15.13 19.11 31.70
C THR A 40 14.12 19.01 30.56
N LYS A 41 14.16 20.03 29.71
CA LYS A 41 13.42 20.20 28.46
C LYS A 41 13.13 18.88 27.76
N ILE A 42 11.85 18.54 27.61
CA ILE A 42 11.41 17.65 26.54
C ILE A 42 11.39 18.52 25.29
N ASP A 43 12.34 18.28 24.38
CA ASP A 43 12.28 18.78 23.02
C ASP A 43 11.01 18.23 22.36
N PRO A 44 10.15 19.05 21.72
CA PRO A 44 8.92 18.56 21.11
C PRO A 44 9.13 17.75 19.81
N ALA A 45 10.36 17.33 19.52
CA ALA A 45 10.67 16.40 18.45
C ALA A 45 10.94 15.01 19.05
N THR A 46 10.25 13.99 18.53
CA THR A 46 10.43 12.53 18.76
C THR A 46 9.68 11.86 19.93
N VAL A 47 8.35 11.86 19.86
CA VAL A 47 7.58 10.61 20.05
C VAL A 47 6.51 10.57 18.97
N LYS A 48 6.80 9.93 17.83
CA LYS A 48 5.74 9.50 16.91
C LYS A 48 5.02 8.34 17.60
N VAL A 49 3.83 8.59 18.14
CA VAL A 49 2.96 7.51 18.62
C VAL A 49 2.45 6.79 17.38
N GLU A 50 3.08 5.68 17.00
CA GLU A 50 2.51 4.79 15.99
C GLU A 50 1.17 4.26 16.52
N MET A 51 0.08 4.67 15.89
CA MET A 51 -1.23 4.09 16.19
C MET A 51 -1.18 2.61 15.81
N LYS A 52 -1.37 1.73 16.80
CA LYS A 52 -1.39 0.29 16.57
C LYS A 52 -2.52 -0.07 15.61
N THR A 53 -2.16 -0.71 14.52
CA THR A 53 -3.06 -1.18 13.47
C THR A 53 -3.73 -2.50 13.85
N GLY A 54 -3.19 -3.22 14.82
CA GLY A 54 -3.59 -4.59 15.15
C GLY A 54 -2.99 -5.64 14.21
N LEU A 55 -2.15 -5.22 13.27
CA LEU A 55 -1.40 -6.08 12.35
C LEU A 55 0.07 -6.25 12.75
N GLU A 56 0.50 -5.64 13.86
CA GLU A 56 1.86 -5.77 14.37
C GLU A 56 2.17 -7.25 14.67
N GLY A 57 3.31 -7.74 14.16
CA GLY A 57 3.70 -9.14 14.22
C GLY A 57 2.89 -10.11 13.33
N ILE A 58 1.99 -9.61 12.49
CA ILE A 58 1.17 -10.43 11.59
C ILE A 58 1.75 -10.43 10.17
N LYS A 59 1.71 -11.60 9.52
CA LYS A 59 2.01 -11.75 8.10
C LYS A 59 0.83 -11.31 7.24
N VAL A 60 1.10 -10.40 6.32
CA VAL A 60 0.11 -9.88 5.37
C VAL A 60 0.43 -10.41 3.97
N ASN A 61 -0.60 -10.90 3.27
CA ASN A 61 -0.48 -11.40 1.91
C ASN A 61 -0.27 -10.27 0.89
N THR A 62 0.59 -10.50 -0.10
CA THR A 62 0.88 -9.54 -1.17
C THR A 62 -0.31 -9.32 -2.10
N TYR A 63 -1.07 -10.38 -2.38
CA TYR A 63 -2.19 -10.34 -3.32
C TYR A 63 -3.46 -11.01 -2.79
N LEU A 64 -4.61 -10.62 -3.34
CA LEU A 64 -5.90 -11.28 -3.12
C LEU A 64 -6.31 -11.96 -4.42
N THR A 65 -6.50 -13.27 -4.37
CA THR A 65 -6.81 -14.10 -5.54
C THR A 65 -8.28 -14.51 -5.53
N GLY A 66 -8.90 -14.58 -6.71
CA GLY A 66 -10.32 -14.92 -6.83
C GLY A 66 -10.64 -15.66 -8.12
N ALA A 67 -11.90 -16.07 -8.21
CA ALA A 67 -12.45 -16.65 -9.44
C ALA A 67 -12.40 -15.63 -10.59
N HIS A 68 -12.27 -16.13 -11.82
CA HIS A 68 -12.29 -15.31 -13.02
C HIS A 68 -13.53 -14.41 -13.08
N VAL A 69 -13.32 -13.17 -13.52
CA VAL A 69 -14.37 -12.31 -14.04
C VAL A 69 -13.88 -11.69 -15.35
N SER A 70 -14.80 -11.31 -16.24
CA SER A 70 -14.40 -10.57 -17.43
C SER A 70 -13.88 -9.17 -17.05
N VAL A 71 -12.98 -8.64 -17.87
CA VAL A 71 -12.42 -7.29 -17.70
C VAL A 71 -13.52 -6.23 -17.58
N LYS A 72 -14.55 -6.30 -18.43
CA LYS A 72 -15.69 -5.37 -18.40
C LYS A 72 -16.46 -5.44 -17.09
N ALA A 73 -16.81 -6.66 -16.64
CA ALA A 73 -17.52 -6.85 -15.39
C ALA A 73 -16.69 -6.43 -14.17
N ALA A 74 -15.36 -6.62 -14.22
CA ALA A 74 -14.46 -6.16 -13.19
C ALA A 74 -14.45 -4.63 -13.07
N GLU A 75 -14.36 -3.91 -14.20
CA GLU A 75 -14.42 -2.44 -14.22
C GLU A 75 -15.75 -1.91 -13.68
N GLU A 76 -16.87 -2.52 -14.06
CA GLU A 76 -18.21 -2.16 -13.56
C GLU A 76 -18.31 -2.35 -12.04
N LYS A 77 -17.85 -3.49 -11.51
CA LYS A 77 -17.82 -3.76 -10.06
C LYS A 77 -16.94 -2.78 -9.29
N LEU A 78 -15.76 -2.47 -9.83
CA LEU A 78 -14.85 -1.50 -9.22
C LEU A 78 -15.48 -0.10 -9.15
N LYS A 79 -16.10 0.35 -10.25
CA LYS A 79 -16.82 1.64 -10.29
C LYS A 79 -17.98 1.68 -9.30
N ALA A 80 -18.78 0.62 -9.23
CA ALA A 80 -19.87 0.50 -8.26
C ALA A 80 -19.38 0.53 -6.80
N ALA A 81 -18.14 0.11 -6.54
CA ALA A 81 -17.50 0.15 -5.24
C ALA A 81 -16.79 1.49 -4.93
N GLY A 82 -16.97 2.51 -5.77
CA GLY A 82 -16.40 3.85 -5.56
C GLY A 82 -14.97 4.01 -6.06
N PHE A 83 -14.46 3.08 -6.89
CA PHE A 83 -13.14 3.23 -7.52
C PHE A 83 -13.24 3.86 -8.91
N GLU A 84 -12.23 4.64 -9.23
CA GLU A 84 -11.97 5.19 -10.56
C GLU A 84 -11.06 4.25 -11.35
N ILE A 85 -11.40 3.95 -12.60
CA ILE A 85 -10.54 3.17 -13.50
C ILE A 85 -9.57 4.12 -14.19
N VAL A 86 -8.28 3.98 -13.88
CA VAL A 86 -7.20 4.81 -14.42
C VAL A 86 -6.73 4.28 -15.77
N ALA A 87 -6.61 2.97 -15.91
CA ALA A 87 -6.20 2.35 -17.17
C ALA A 87 -6.57 0.88 -17.27
N ASN A 88 -6.61 0.43 -18.51
CA ASN A 88 -6.68 -0.97 -18.88
C ASN A 88 -5.47 -1.32 -19.77
N TYR A 89 -4.64 -2.26 -19.31
CA TYR A 89 -3.38 -2.60 -19.95
C TYR A 89 -3.23 -4.10 -20.18
N LYS A 90 -2.97 -4.50 -21.42
CA LYS A 90 -2.71 -5.90 -21.77
C LYS A 90 -1.29 -6.32 -21.38
N SER A 91 -1.08 -6.67 -20.11
CA SER A 91 0.24 -7.04 -19.58
C SER A 91 0.84 -8.28 -20.22
N VAL A 92 -0.01 -9.27 -20.55
CA VAL A 92 0.42 -10.53 -21.17
C VAL A 92 -0.62 -11.04 -22.17
N LYS A 93 -0.25 -12.02 -23.00
CA LYS A 93 -1.23 -12.69 -23.87
C LYS A 93 -2.34 -13.30 -22.99
N LYS A 94 -3.62 -13.01 -23.27
CA LYS A 94 -4.78 -13.46 -22.47
C LYS A 94 -4.78 -12.97 -21.01
N GLY A 95 -4.11 -11.86 -20.70
CA GLY A 95 -4.10 -11.29 -19.36
C GLY A 95 -4.04 -9.78 -19.39
N THR A 96 -4.89 -9.15 -18.59
CA THR A 96 -5.13 -7.71 -18.58
C THR A 96 -5.00 -7.19 -17.16
N THR A 97 -4.26 -6.11 -16.99
CA THR A 97 -4.17 -5.36 -15.73
C THR A 97 -5.06 -4.14 -15.81
N ILE A 98 -6.01 -4.05 -14.91
CA ILE A 98 -6.81 -2.86 -14.66
C ILE A 98 -6.12 -2.09 -13.53
N VAL A 99 -5.75 -0.85 -13.80
CA VAL A 99 -5.20 0.08 -12.81
C VAL A 99 -6.35 0.96 -12.33
N PHE A 100 -6.54 1.04 -11.03
CA PHE A 100 -7.66 1.77 -10.43
C PHE A 100 -7.24 2.49 -9.15
N THR A 101 -8.01 3.50 -8.76
CA THR A 101 -7.74 4.36 -7.61
C THR A 101 -9.05 4.85 -6.97
N ASN A 102 -8.97 5.64 -5.92
CA ASN A 102 -10.06 6.45 -5.39
C ASN A 102 -9.48 7.76 -4.80
N ASP A 103 -10.33 8.69 -4.38
CA ASP A 103 -9.88 10.00 -3.90
C ASP A 103 -9.03 9.90 -2.62
N ALA A 104 -9.31 8.96 -1.72
CA ALA A 104 -8.53 8.76 -0.51
C ALA A 104 -7.10 8.26 -0.81
N LEU A 105 -6.95 7.32 -1.74
CA LEU A 105 -5.64 6.84 -2.19
C LEU A 105 -4.85 7.93 -2.92
N LYS A 106 -5.52 8.74 -3.75
CA LYS A 106 -4.88 9.90 -4.41
C LYS A 106 -4.38 10.92 -3.38
N ALA A 107 -5.18 11.20 -2.35
CA ALA A 107 -4.80 12.13 -1.29
C ALA A 107 -3.58 11.65 -0.49
N GLU A 108 -3.55 10.37 -0.11
CA GLU A 108 -2.38 9.77 0.55
C GLU A 108 -1.14 9.82 -0.35
N ALA A 109 -1.29 9.47 -1.62
CA ALA A 109 -0.17 9.41 -2.55
C ALA A 109 0.33 10.79 -3.04
N ALA A 110 -0.42 11.87 -2.80
CA ALA A 110 0.02 13.23 -3.08
C ALA A 110 1.11 13.72 -2.10
N LYS A 111 1.39 12.99 -1.03
CA LYS A 111 2.50 13.25 -0.11
C LYS A 111 3.85 13.05 -0.84
N PRO A 112 4.92 13.79 -0.47
CA PRO A 112 6.21 13.71 -1.14
C PRO A 112 6.77 12.28 -1.22
N MET A 113 7.24 11.88 -2.40
CA MET A 113 7.76 10.54 -2.70
C MET A 113 6.74 9.39 -2.56
N ARG A 114 5.44 9.66 -2.42
CA ARG A 114 4.41 8.63 -2.19
C ARG A 114 3.53 8.32 -3.39
N ALA A 115 3.79 8.92 -4.54
CA ALA A 115 2.96 8.81 -5.74
C ALA A 115 2.64 7.36 -6.16
N ASN A 116 3.56 6.40 -5.96
CA ASN A 116 3.33 5.00 -6.31
C ASN A 116 2.21 4.31 -5.51
N ALA A 117 1.82 4.85 -4.35
CA ALA A 117 0.69 4.37 -3.56
C ALA A 117 -0.68 4.77 -4.12
N ALA A 118 -0.73 5.65 -5.13
CA ALA A 118 -1.97 6.19 -5.66
C ALA A 118 -2.85 5.14 -6.32
N VAL A 119 -2.26 4.07 -6.84
CA VAL A 119 -2.96 3.10 -7.69
C VAL A 119 -2.86 1.69 -7.14
N LEU A 120 -3.99 0.99 -7.22
CA LEU A 120 -4.09 -0.44 -7.02
C LEU A 120 -4.28 -1.12 -8.37
N ARG A 121 -4.06 -2.43 -8.40
CA ARG A 121 -4.05 -3.19 -9.63
C ARG A 121 -4.85 -4.47 -9.49
N LEU A 122 -5.65 -4.74 -10.51
CA LEU A 122 -6.38 -5.99 -10.70
C LEU A 122 -5.87 -6.66 -11.97
N PHE A 123 -5.25 -7.82 -11.83
CA PHE A 123 -4.90 -8.66 -12.96
C PHE A 123 -6.01 -9.68 -13.22
N VAL A 124 -6.55 -9.64 -14.44
CA VAL A 124 -7.55 -10.59 -14.96
C VAL A 124 -6.85 -11.55 -15.92
N ASP A 125 -6.91 -12.85 -15.62
CA ASP A 125 -6.25 -13.88 -16.44
C ASP A 125 -7.26 -14.81 -17.11
N ASP A 126 -7.46 -14.62 -18.41
CA ASP A 126 -8.37 -15.44 -19.21
C ASP A 126 -7.81 -16.83 -19.50
N LYS A 127 -6.48 -17.03 -19.33
CA LYS A 127 -5.82 -18.31 -19.55
C LYS A 127 -5.99 -19.22 -18.33
N ASP A 128 -5.64 -18.71 -17.16
CA ASP A 128 -5.63 -19.48 -15.92
C ASP A 128 -6.95 -19.32 -15.13
N LYS A 129 -7.91 -18.57 -15.69
CA LYS A 129 -9.28 -18.38 -15.17
C LYS A 129 -9.30 -17.92 -13.72
N MET A 130 -8.54 -16.87 -13.44
CA MET A 130 -8.47 -16.27 -12.11
C MET A 130 -8.34 -14.75 -12.20
N ILE A 131 -8.50 -14.10 -11.06
CA ILE A 131 -8.13 -12.71 -10.85
C ILE A 131 -7.16 -12.57 -9.68
N SER A 132 -6.33 -11.52 -9.70
CA SER A 132 -5.38 -11.19 -8.62
C SER A 132 -5.34 -9.68 -8.38
N PHE A 133 -5.66 -9.24 -7.16
CA PHE A 133 -5.53 -7.85 -6.73
C PHE A 133 -4.23 -7.66 -5.97
N THR A 134 -3.56 -6.52 -6.18
CA THR A 134 -2.58 -6.01 -5.20
C THR A 134 -3.28 -5.74 -3.87
N ASN A 135 -2.79 -6.29 -2.76
CA ASN A 135 -3.36 -6.03 -1.45
C ASN A 135 -3.08 -4.57 -1.02
N PRO A 136 -4.11 -3.73 -0.80
CA PRO A 136 -3.92 -2.33 -0.44
C PRO A 136 -3.15 -2.15 0.86
N VAL A 137 -3.35 -3.03 1.85
CA VAL A 137 -2.65 -2.95 3.14
C VAL A 137 -1.16 -3.23 2.97
N TYR A 138 -0.81 -4.26 2.19
CA TYR A 138 0.57 -4.66 1.93
C TYR A 138 1.35 -3.57 1.20
N PHE A 139 0.87 -3.18 0.01
CA PHE A 139 1.57 -2.20 -0.80
C PHE A 139 1.47 -0.78 -0.22
N GLY A 140 0.35 -0.46 0.44
CA GLY A 140 0.19 0.78 1.18
C GLY A 140 1.25 0.94 2.26
N LYS A 141 1.44 -0.07 3.13
CA LYS A 141 2.48 -0.01 4.18
C LYS A 141 3.88 0.07 3.57
N ALA A 142 4.14 -0.68 2.50
CA ALA A 142 5.43 -0.66 1.83
C ALA A 142 5.78 0.70 1.20
N PHE A 143 4.80 1.36 0.57
CA PHE A 143 5.04 2.59 -0.20
C PHE A 143 4.88 3.86 0.63
N MET A 144 3.96 3.85 1.61
CA MET A 144 3.75 4.97 2.54
C MET A 144 4.73 4.95 3.71
N GLN A 145 5.25 3.77 4.06
CA GLN A 145 6.21 3.58 5.16
C GLN A 145 5.67 4.17 6.49
N GLU A 146 6.38 5.13 7.09
CA GLU A 146 5.98 5.83 8.31
C GLU A 146 4.73 6.71 8.14
N GLU A 147 4.36 7.06 6.90
CA GLU A 147 3.18 7.89 6.60
C GLU A 147 1.93 7.04 6.32
N TYR A 148 2.02 5.74 6.56
CA TYR A 148 0.94 4.79 6.30
C TYR A 148 -0.29 5.07 7.18
N ASP A 149 -1.41 5.41 6.53
CA ASP A 149 -2.73 5.47 7.16
C ASP A 149 -3.48 4.15 6.99
N HIS A 150 -3.50 3.33 8.03
CA HIS A 150 -4.18 2.04 7.99
C HIS A 150 -5.67 2.15 7.64
N SER A 151 -6.36 3.22 8.08
CA SER A 151 -7.79 3.37 7.86
C SER A 151 -8.12 3.50 6.36
N VAL A 152 -7.30 4.24 5.61
CA VAL A 152 -7.47 4.46 4.17
C VAL A 152 -7.26 3.16 3.39
N PHE A 153 -6.13 2.49 3.61
CA PHE A 153 -5.80 1.27 2.87
C PHE A 153 -6.66 0.08 3.28
N ASN A 154 -7.03 -0.04 4.55
CA ASN A 154 -8.00 -1.04 4.99
C ASN A 154 -9.40 -0.74 4.43
N GLY A 155 -9.80 0.53 4.34
CA GLY A 155 -11.05 0.92 3.66
C GLY A 155 -11.09 0.46 2.20
N ALA A 156 -10.00 0.67 1.45
CA ALA A 156 -9.89 0.15 0.08
C ALA A 156 -9.97 -1.39 0.03
N LEU A 157 -9.34 -2.09 0.97
CA LEU A 157 -9.40 -3.55 1.08
C LEU A 157 -10.84 -4.04 1.36
N VAL A 158 -11.56 -3.39 2.26
CA VAL A 158 -12.97 -3.70 2.57
C VAL A 158 -13.87 -3.50 1.36
N SER A 159 -13.71 -2.39 0.63
CA SER A 159 -14.47 -2.14 -0.60
C SER A 159 -14.21 -3.21 -1.68
N ILE A 160 -12.94 -3.63 -1.84
CA ILE A 160 -12.57 -4.69 -2.78
C ILE A 160 -13.23 -6.02 -2.38
N ASN A 161 -13.11 -6.45 -1.12
CA ASN A 161 -13.69 -7.71 -0.65
C ASN A 161 -15.22 -7.72 -0.74
N SER A 162 -15.85 -6.56 -0.54
CA SER A 162 -17.31 -6.42 -0.67
C SER A 162 -17.77 -6.55 -2.13
N ALA A 163 -17.05 -5.96 -3.08
CA ALA A 163 -17.37 -6.01 -4.51
C ALA A 163 -17.01 -7.35 -5.17
N PHE A 164 -16.03 -8.06 -4.60
CA PHE A 164 -15.51 -9.33 -5.10
C PHE A 164 -15.54 -10.36 -3.95
N PRO A 165 -16.73 -10.92 -3.64
CA PRO A 165 -16.84 -11.91 -2.57
C PRO A 165 -16.04 -13.17 -2.89
N GLY A 166 -15.45 -13.79 -1.87
CA GLY A 166 -14.70 -15.04 -2.00
C GLY A 166 -13.24 -14.89 -2.43
N LEU A 167 -12.68 -13.67 -2.39
CA LEU A 167 -11.24 -13.45 -2.50
C LEU A 167 -10.50 -14.19 -1.38
N LYS A 168 -9.34 -14.76 -1.73
CA LYS A 168 -8.46 -15.53 -0.84
C LYS A 168 -7.06 -14.93 -0.82
N PRO A 169 -6.37 -14.95 0.33
CA PRO A 169 -4.98 -14.49 0.42
C PRO A 169 -4.07 -15.32 -0.48
N SER A 170 -3.11 -14.67 -1.14
CA SER A 170 -2.01 -15.34 -1.84
C SER A 170 -1.08 -16.06 -0.87
N LYS A 171 -0.28 -16.98 -1.41
CA LYS A 171 0.83 -17.59 -0.65
C LYS A 171 1.95 -16.60 -0.36
N ASP A 172 2.15 -15.64 -1.26
CA ASP A 172 3.10 -14.54 -1.06
C ASP A 172 2.64 -13.70 0.13
N VAL A 173 3.48 -13.68 1.17
CA VAL A 173 3.24 -12.97 2.44
C VAL A 173 4.52 -12.32 2.92
N TRP A 174 4.40 -11.26 3.71
CA TRP A 174 5.52 -10.63 4.42
C TRP A 174 5.06 -10.11 5.78
N ASP A 175 5.99 -9.91 6.71
CA ASP A 175 5.69 -9.37 8.03
C ASP A 175 5.27 -7.89 7.89
N PHE A 176 4.12 -7.52 8.47
CA PHE A 176 3.56 -6.18 8.32
C PHE A 176 4.53 -5.07 8.76
N ASP A 177 5.21 -5.29 9.89
CA ASP A 177 6.16 -4.33 10.45
C ASP A 177 7.37 -4.13 9.52
N GLY A 178 7.81 -5.21 8.87
CA GLY A 178 8.94 -5.23 7.94
C GLY A 178 8.64 -4.68 6.53
N LEU A 179 7.44 -4.16 6.29
CA LEU A 179 7.08 -3.58 4.99
C LEU A 179 7.58 -2.14 4.86
N ALA A 180 7.55 -1.35 5.94
CA ALA A 180 7.93 0.06 5.90
C ALA A 180 9.44 0.25 5.62
N ASP A 181 10.26 -0.69 6.09
CA ASP A 181 11.70 -0.74 5.91
C ASP A 181 12.14 -1.86 4.96
N TYR A 182 11.21 -2.37 4.14
CA TYR A 182 11.46 -3.54 3.29
C TYR A 182 12.76 -3.42 2.51
N HIS A 183 13.63 -4.40 2.74
CA HIS A 183 14.93 -4.54 2.12
C HIS A 183 15.21 -6.03 1.94
N PHE A 184 15.09 -6.53 0.71
CA PHE A 184 15.12 -7.96 0.43
C PHE A 184 16.46 -8.63 0.81
N MET A 185 17.59 -8.05 0.39
CA MET A 185 18.94 -8.57 0.64
C MET A 185 19.92 -7.42 0.76
N ILE A 186 21.00 -7.62 1.55
CA ILE A 186 22.12 -6.68 1.65
C ILE A 186 22.52 -6.17 0.25
N SER A 187 22.51 -4.86 0.06
CA SER A 187 22.77 -4.14 -1.22
C SER A 187 21.58 -4.02 -2.19
N MET A 188 20.37 -4.37 -1.77
CA MET A 188 19.15 -4.01 -2.49
C MET A 188 18.70 -2.58 -2.11
N PRO A 189 18.02 -1.87 -3.02
CA PRO A 189 17.51 -0.54 -2.73
C PRO A 189 16.32 -0.59 -1.76
N TYR A 190 16.18 0.45 -0.94
CA TYR A 190 14.96 0.76 -0.21
C TYR A 190 13.93 1.43 -1.13
N TYR A 191 12.70 1.62 -0.64
CA TYR A 191 11.65 2.33 -1.38
C TYR A 191 12.07 3.71 -1.89
N LYS A 192 12.79 4.48 -1.04
CA LYS A 192 13.24 5.84 -1.35
C LYS A 192 14.46 5.91 -2.27
N ASP A 193 15.13 4.79 -2.52
CA ASP A 193 16.27 4.69 -3.45
C ASP A 193 15.76 4.59 -4.89
N VAL A 194 15.07 5.64 -5.33
CA VAL A 194 14.47 5.75 -6.66
C VAL A 194 15.52 5.98 -7.74
N ASP A 195 15.29 5.41 -8.92
CA ASP A 195 16.11 5.68 -10.10
C ASP A 195 15.70 7.05 -10.67
N THR A 196 16.62 8.02 -10.70
CA THR A 196 16.39 9.31 -11.37
C THR A 196 16.57 9.13 -12.87
N LEU A 197 15.54 9.44 -13.65
CA LEU A 197 15.49 9.25 -15.10
C LEU A 197 15.87 10.51 -15.87
N ASP A 198 15.45 11.67 -15.37
CA ASP A 198 15.77 13.00 -15.90
C ASP A 198 15.45 14.08 -14.85
N GLN A 199 15.98 15.28 -15.03
CA GLN A 199 15.71 16.45 -14.19
C GLN A 199 15.38 17.66 -15.05
N GLY A 200 14.40 18.44 -14.63
CA GLY A 200 13.93 19.62 -15.36
C GLY A 200 12.54 20.04 -14.90
N PRO A 201 12.02 21.17 -15.39
CA PRO A 201 10.68 21.64 -15.04
C PRO A 201 9.62 20.55 -15.27
N ASN A 202 8.72 20.34 -14.32
CA ASN A 202 7.67 19.31 -14.42
C ASN A 202 6.90 19.37 -15.75
N ALA A 203 6.60 20.58 -16.25
CA ALA A 203 5.89 20.76 -17.51
C ALA A 203 6.67 20.20 -18.71
N GLU A 204 7.98 20.43 -18.76
CA GLU A 204 8.85 19.91 -19.81
C GLU A 204 8.99 18.38 -19.73
N LEU A 205 9.16 17.84 -18.52
CA LEU A 205 9.22 16.40 -18.29
C LEU A 205 7.93 15.71 -18.73
N LEU A 206 6.76 16.28 -18.38
CA LEU A 206 5.45 15.78 -18.81
C LEU A 206 5.29 15.86 -20.34
N GLU A 207 5.79 16.91 -20.98
CA GLU A 207 5.75 17.04 -22.43
C GLU A 207 6.60 15.98 -23.13
N LYS A 208 7.85 15.76 -22.67
CA LYS A 208 8.73 14.68 -23.16
C LYS A 208 8.05 13.32 -23.03
N ALA A 209 7.50 13.06 -21.85
CA ALA A 209 6.72 11.88 -21.52
C ALA A 209 5.59 11.63 -22.52
N ARG A 210 4.73 12.62 -22.78
CA ARG A 210 3.60 12.50 -23.72
C ARG A 210 4.04 12.34 -25.18
N LYS A 211 5.16 12.95 -25.58
CA LYS A 211 5.68 12.91 -26.96
C LYS A 211 6.40 11.61 -27.29
N TYR A 212 7.02 10.95 -26.31
CA TYR A 212 7.84 9.76 -26.57
C TYR A 212 7.05 8.67 -27.33
N LYS A 213 7.59 8.25 -28.48
CA LYS A 213 6.93 7.35 -29.45
C LYS A 213 5.47 7.73 -29.76
N LYS A 214 5.19 9.03 -29.87
CA LYS A 214 3.85 9.57 -30.14
C LYS A 214 2.83 9.18 -29.06
N GLY A 215 3.26 9.09 -27.81
CA GLY A 215 2.43 8.72 -26.66
C GLY A 215 2.03 7.24 -26.58
N LYS A 216 2.42 6.40 -27.54
CA LYS A 216 1.97 4.99 -27.62
C LYS A 216 2.39 4.12 -26.42
N GLN A 217 3.39 4.55 -25.66
CA GLN A 217 3.84 3.84 -24.46
C GLN A 217 3.32 4.48 -23.16
N LEU A 218 2.73 5.67 -23.21
CA LEU A 218 2.06 6.26 -22.07
C LEU A 218 0.68 5.60 -21.94
N VAL A 219 0.49 4.86 -20.86
CA VAL A 219 -0.73 4.08 -20.57
C VAL A 219 -1.72 4.92 -19.76
N PHE A 220 -1.22 5.69 -18.80
CA PHE A 220 -2.00 6.67 -18.05
C PHE A 220 -1.14 7.81 -17.54
N GLU A 221 -1.80 8.91 -17.25
CA GLU A 221 -1.27 10.05 -16.51
C GLU A 221 -2.27 10.40 -15.41
N LEU A 222 -1.80 10.47 -14.17
CA LEU A 222 -2.60 10.73 -12.98
C LEU A 222 -1.96 11.88 -12.19
N LYS A 223 -2.53 13.08 -12.32
CA LYS A 223 -2.12 14.24 -11.52
C LYS A 223 -2.58 14.03 -10.07
N LEU A 224 -1.65 14.12 -9.11
CA LEU A 224 -1.91 13.93 -7.68
C LEU A 224 -1.90 15.26 -6.93
N SER A 225 -0.98 16.15 -7.29
CA SER A 225 -0.89 17.51 -6.77
C SER A 225 -0.39 18.45 -7.87
N ASP A 226 -0.18 19.73 -7.55
CA ASP A 226 0.43 20.67 -8.51
C ASP A 226 1.90 20.35 -8.80
N THR A 227 2.56 19.63 -7.90
CA THR A 227 3.98 19.28 -8.03
C THR A 227 4.20 17.79 -8.31
N SER A 228 3.19 16.93 -8.19
CA SER A 228 3.33 15.47 -8.31
C SER A 228 2.34 14.86 -9.30
N THR A 229 2.87 14.13 -10.28
CA THR A 229 2.11 13.38 -11.29
C THR A 229 2.65 11.97 -11.42
N LEU A 230 1.78 10.96 -11.35
CA LEU A 230 2.10 9.56 -11.59
C LEU A 230 1.78 9.17 -13.03
N LEU A 231 2.73 8.58 -13.73
CA LEU A 231 2.59 8.08 -15.10
C LEU A 231 2.71 6.57 -15.14
N GLY A 232 1.88 5.91 -15.93
CA GLY A 232 2.03 4.49 -16.27
C GLY A 232 2.66 4.32 -17.63
N TYR A 233 3.81 3.64 -17.73
CA TYR A 233 4.52 3.38 -18.97
C TYR A 233 4.59 1.90 -19.36
N ALA A 234 4.26 1.62 -20.60
CA ALA A 234 4.50 0.33 -21.22
C ALA A 234 5.98 0.16 -21.55
N LEU A 235 6.66 -0.76 -20.87
CA LEU A 235 8.06 -1.10 -21.18
C LEU A 235 8.22 -1.70 -22.58
N GLY A 236 9.44 -1.67 -23.12
CA GLY A 236 9.75 -2.29 -24.40
C GLY A 236 9.46 -3.80 -24.38
N LYS A 237 9.05 -4.36 -25.53
CA LYS A 237 8.66 -5.79 -25.66
C LYS A 237 9.73 -6.79 -25.19
N ARG A 238 11.01 -6.42 -25.22
CA ARG A 238 12.10 -7.29 -24.74
C ARG A 238 12.16 -7.27 -23.22
N THR A 239 12.07 -6.08 -22.63
CA THR A 239 12.09 -5.84 -21.20
C THR A 239 10.86 -6.45 -20.54
N SER A 240 9.65 -6.15 -21.02
CA SER A 240 8.38 -6.58 -20.40
C SER A 240 8.14 -8.09 -20.36
N LYS A 241 8.91 -8.91 -21.12
CA LYS A 241 8.77 -10.37 -21.14
C LYS A 241 9.13 -11.04 -19.81
N PHE A 242 9.81 -10.35 -18.90
CA PHE A 242 10.22 -10.93 -17.62
C PHE A 242 9.07 -11.45 -16.78
N VAL A 243 7.88 -10.86 -16.86
CA VAL A 243 6.66 -11.35 -16.18
C VAL A 243 6.33 -12.81 -16.53
N LYS A 244 6.80 -13.31 -17.68
CA LYS A 244 6.65 -14.73 -18.06
C LYS A 244 7.58 -15.65 -17.28
N LYS A 245 8.69 -15.13 -16.76
CA LYS A 245 9.70 -15.87 -15.99
C LYS A 245 9.38 -15.89 -14.51
N VAL A 246 8.84 -14.80 -13.97
CA VAL A 246 8.61 -14.62 -12.52
C VAL A 246 7.22 -15.03 -12.05
N GLY A 247 6.29 -15.26 -12.97
CA GLY A 247 4.93 -15.67 -12.63
C GLY A 247 3.89 -14.85 -13.37
N ARG A 248 3.02 -15.53 -14.11
CA ARG A 248 2.00 -14.90 -14.94
C ARG A 248 0.99 -14.08 -14.13
N ALA A 249 0.57 -14.58 -12.97
CA ALA A 249 -0.36 -13.91 -12.06
C ALA A 249 0.15 -12.52 -11.61
N ASN A 250 1.47 -12.35 -11.58
CA ASN A 250 2.12 -11.13 -11.11
C ASN A 250 2.45 -10.17 -12.26
N ALA A 251 1.90 -10.40 -13.45
CA ALA A 251 1.94 -9.45 -14.56
C ALA A 251 1.22 -8.12 -14.25
N ALA A 252 0.49 -8.06 -13.12
CA ALA A 252 -0.04 -6.86 -12.50
C ALA A 252 1.01 -5.75 -12.34
N ILE A 253 2.29 -6.07 -12.15
CA ILE A 253 3.35 -5.04 -11.99
C ILE A 253 3.53 -4.12 -13.21
N LEU A 254 2.95 -4.47 -14.37
CA LEU A 254 2.89 -3.64 -15.56
C LEU A 254 1.51 -2.98 -15.73
N PRO A 255 1.43 -1.71 -16.21
CA PRO A 255 2.52 -0.86 -16.70
C PRO A 255 3.44 -0.36 -15.58
N TRP A 256 4.68 0.03 -15.93
CA TRP A 256 5.65 0.50 -14.96
C TRP A 256 5.39 1.95 -14.57
N CYS A 257 5.48 2.31 -13.30
CA CYS A 257 5.21 3.67 -12.85
C CYS A 257 6.44 4.57 -12.98
N VAL A 258 6.23 5.79 -13.46
CA VAL A 258 7.18 6.91 -13.44
C VAL A 258 6.52 8.05 -12.69
N THR A 259 7.22 8.66 -11.75
CA THR A 259 6.75 9.82 -10.99
C THR A 259 7.45 11.06 -11.53
N ILE A 260 6.69 12.10 -11.83
CA ILE A 260 7.25 13.44 -12.05
C ILE A 260 6.88 14.26 -10.83
N GLU A 261 7.89 14.56 -10.01
CA GLU A 261 7.74 15.26 -8.75
C GLU A 261 8.94 16.17 -8.50
N ASP A 262 8.69 17.39 -8.03
CA ASP A 262 9.71 18.37 -7.65
C ASP A 262 10.86 18.52 -8.69
N ASN A 263 10.48 18.68 -9.96
CA ASN A 263 11.38 18.82 -11.11
C ASN A 263 12.26 17.60 -11.40
N LYS A 264 11.83 16.41 -10.98
CA LYS A 264 12.52 15.15 -11.25
C LYS A 264 11.57 14.11 -11.82
N ALA A 265 11.99 13.45 -12.88
CA ALA A 265 11.38 12.21 -13.33
C ALA A 265 12.08 11.04 -12.63
N THR A 266 11.35 10.25 -11.86
CA THR A 266 11.89 9.11 -11.10
C THR A 266 11.06 7.85 -11.32
N ALA A 267 11.63 6.69 -11.05
CA ALA A 267 10.89 5.44 -10.94
C ALA A 267 11.38 4.65 -9.73
N LEU A 268 10.51 3.84 -9.13
CA LEU A 268 10.97 2.88 -8.13
C LEU A 268 12.04 2.00 -8.74
N SER A 269 13.11 1.75 -7.97
CA SER A 269 14.15 0.84 -8.44
C SER A 269 13.52 -0.49 -8.81
N ALA A 270 13.84 -0.97 -10.00
CA ALA A 270 13.30 -2.23 -10.49
C ALA A 270 13.70 -3.43 -9.62
N LYS A 271 14.83 -3.34 -8.91
CA LYS A 271 15.20 -4.34 -7.90
C LYS A 271 14.20 -4.34 -6.74
N TYR A 272 13.94 -3.17 -6.14
CA TYR A 272 12.98 -3.02 -5.04
C TYR A 272 11.58 -3.44 -5.47
N TYR A 273 11.05 -2.86 -6.56
CA TYR A 273 9.66 -3.06 -6.96
C TYR A 273 9.36 -4.51 -7.36
N ILE A 274 10.33 -5.20 -7.99
CA ILE A 274 10.20 -6.63 -8.24
C ILE A 274 10.33 -7.42 -6.94
N ALA A 275 11.25 -7.10 -6.04
CA ALA A 275 11.37 -7.88 -4.80
C ALA A 275 10.11 -7.78 -3.92
N ILE A 276 9.61 -6.57 -3.67
CA ILE A 276 8.41 -6.35 -2.84
C ILE A 276 7.15 -6.99 -3.46
N SER A 277 7.08 -7.08 -4.79
CA SER A 277 5.97 -7.70 -5.51
C SER A 277 6.04 -9.23 -5.56
N TYR A 278 7.18 -9.83 -5.21
CA TYR A 278 7.44 -11.27 -5.26
C TYR A 278 8.27 -11.69 -4.04
N PRO A 279 7.73 -11.59 -2.81
CA PRO A 279 8.52 -11.83 -1.60
C PRO A 279 9.03 -13.26 -1.46
N LEU A 280 8.40 -14.22 -2.16
CA LEU A 280 8.83 -15.62 -2.19
C LEU A 280 9.71 -15.98 -3.40
N LEU A 281 10.14 -14.99 -4.20
CA LEU A 281 11.03 -15.24 -5.34
C LEU A 281 12.39 -15.72 -4.82
N ASP A 282 12.77 -16.94 -5.20
CA ASP A 282 14.05 -17.51 -4.82
C ASP A 282 15.21 -16.92 -5.62
N MET A 283 16.44 -17.23 -5.20
CA MET A 283 17.64 -16.74 -5.88
C MET A 283 17.68 -17.16 -7.35
N ASN A 284 17.21 -18.36 -7.68
CA ASN A 284 17.15 -18.83 -9.08
C ASN A 284 16.22 -17.95 -9.93
N GLY A 285 15.06 -17.59 -9.38
CA GLY A 285 14.11 -16.65 -9.97
C GLY A 285 14.74 -15.28 -10.21
N PHE A 286 15.42 -14.73 -9.21
CA PHE A 286 16.15 -13.45 -9.33
C PHE A 286 17.26 -13.50 -10.39
N MET A 287 18.06 -14.57 -10.42
CA MET A 287 19.09 -14.77 -11.45
C MET A 287 18.49 -14.86 -12.85
N GLY A 288 17.31 -15.49 -13.00
CA GLY A 288 16.57 -15.58 -14.25
C GLY A 288 16.14 -14.22 -14.83
N ILE A 289 16.08 -13.18 -13.99
CA ILE A 289 15.71 -11.79 -14.34
C ILE A 289 16.81 -10.77 -14.04
N MET A 290 18.06 -11.18 -13.81
CA MET A 290 19.13 -10.26 -13.36
C MET A 290 19.38 -9.07 -14.30
N THR A 291 19.06 -9.21 -15.59
CA THR A 291 19.22 -8.14 -16.59
C THR A 291 18.03 -7.19 -16.66
N VAL A 292 16.90 -7.55 -16.03
CA VAL A 292 15.66 -6.78 -16.09
C VAL A 292 15.79 -5.42 -15.44
N PRO A 293 16.39 -5.27 -14.23
CA PRO A 293 16.48 -3.96 -13.61
C PRO A 293 17.18 -2.91 -14.49
N GLY A 294 18.36 -3.24 -15.03
CA GLY A 294 19.07 -2.34 -15.94
C GLY A 294 18.34 -2.09 -17.27
N ALA A 295 17.57 -3.07 -17.75
CA ALA A 295 16.75 -2.90 -18.96
C ALA A 295 15.53 -1.99 -18.73
N VAL A 296 14.92 -2.03 -17.54
CA VAL A 296 13.83 -1.13 -17.13
C VAL A 296 14.33 0.30 -17.12
N VAL A 297 15.40 0.59 -16.39
CA VAL A 297 15.98 1.94 -16.31
C VAL A 297 16.30 2.49 -17.69
N LYS A 298 16.99 1.70 -18.54
CA LYS A 298 17.31 2.10 -19.92
C LYS A 298 16.08 2.34 -20.79
N ASP A 299 14.99 1.63 -20.58
CA ASP A 299 13.76 1.86 -21.34
C ASP A 299 13.04 3.13 -20.89
N LEU A 300 13.06 3.42 -19.59
CA LEU A 300 12.43 4.61 -19.02
C LEU A 300 13.24 5.88 -19.29
N GLU A 301 14.56 5.85 -19.18
CA GLU A 301 15.43 7.01 -19.52
C GLU A 301 15.22 7.50 -20.96
N LYS A 302 14.95 6.60 -21.91
CA LYS A 302 14.70 6.98 -23.32
C LYS A 302 13.47 7.87 -23.48
N ILE A 303 12.56 7.89 -22.51
CA ILE A 303 11.36 8.73 -22.54
C ILE A 303 11.74 10.21 -22.48
N PHE A 304 12.86 10.52 -21.80
CA PHE A 304 13.25 11.88 -21.44
C PHE A 304 14.51 12.40 -22.17
N LYS A 305 15.10 11.56 -23.02
CA LYS A 305 16.19 11.90 -23.96
C LYS A 305 15.62 12.34 -25.30
#